data_AF-A0A3D2S814-F1
#
_entry.id   AF-A0A3D2S814-F1
#
_cell.length_a   1.000
_cell.length_b   1.000
_cell.length_c   1.000
_cell.angle_alpha   90.00
_cell.angle_beta   90.00
_cell.angle_gamma   90.00
#
_symmetry.space_group_name_H-M   'P 1'
#
loop_
_entity.id
_entity.type
_entity.pdbx_description
1 polymer ?
#
loop_
_entity_poly.entity_id
_entity_poly.type
_entity_poly.pdbx_seq_one_letter_code
_entity_poly.pdbx_strand_id
1 'polypeptide(L)'
;MKSRAEKKIADRMARFGLEYFLPTIKVMRQWSDRRKLVEVPLFNGYMFVRVTPEEFTTVRMVEGVVNFVKMEGKYAILRDEQLEAIRTFVATGLPVAAAPADFAPG
;
A
#
# COMPACT_ATOMS: atom_id res chain seq x y z
N MET A 1 2.58 3.41 -13.78
CA MET A 1 2.10 4.47 -12.86
C MET A 1 3.25 4.83 -11.92
N LYS A 2 3.65 6.11 -11.82
CA LYS A 2 4.93 6.52 -11.19
C LYS A 2 4.88 6.31 -9.67
N SER A 3 5.85 5.57 -9.13
CA SER A 3 6.20 5.35 -7.70
C SER A 3 6.29 6.62 -6.81
N ARG A 4 6.04 7.80 -7.38
CA ARG A 4 5.93 9.09 -6.68
C ARG A 4 4.52 9.37 -6.17
N ALA A 5 3.48 8.78 -6.78
CA ALA A 5 2.09 9.06 -6.40
C ALA A 5 1.77 8.55 -5.00
N GLU A 6 2.11 7.31 -4.69
CA GLU A 6 1.90 6.71 -3.37
C GLU A 6 2.65 7.47 -2.26
N LYS A 7 3.89 7.88 -2.52
CA LYS A 7 4.67 8.72 -1.59
C LYS A 7 4.04 10.09 -1.35
N LYS A 8 3.45 10.70 -2.39
CA LYS A 8 2.71 11.97 -2.23
C LYS A 8 1.43 11.79 -1.44
N ILE A 9 0.71 10.69 -1.64
CA ILE A 9 -0.50 10.36 -0.88
C ILE A 9 -0.14 10.14 0.59
N ALA A 10 0.94 9.39 0.86
CA ALA A 10 1.47 9.17 2.21
C ALA A 10 1.82 10.50 2.91
N ASP A 11 2.52 11.41 2.23
CA ASP A 11 2.85 12.74 2.78
C ASP A 11 1.58 13.55 3.09
N ARG A 12 0.57 13.49 2.21
CA ARG A 12 -0.72 14.16 2.43
C ARG A 12 -1.46 13.57 3.62
N MET A 13 -1.54 12.25 3.73
CA MET A 13 -2.17 11.57 4.88
C MET A 13 -1.47 11.95 6.19
N ALA A 14 -0.14 12.00 6.19
CA ALA A 14 0.63 12.46 7.35
C ALA A 14 0.25 13.88 7.78
N ARG A 15 0.04 14.80 6.82
CA ARG A 15 -0.39 16.18 7.11
C ARG A 15 -1.78 16.28 7.71
N PHE A 16 -2.68 15.35 7.37
CA PHE A 16 -4.00 15.26 7.98
C PHE A 16 -3.97 14.58 9.36
N GLY A 17 -2.80 14.12 9.83
CA GLY A 17 -2.68 13.38 11.08
C GLY A 17 -3.21 11.95 11.01
N LEU A 18 -3.46 11.44 9.80
CA LEU A 18 -4.00 10.11 9.59
C LEU A 18 -2.88 9.08 9.67
N GLU A 19 -3.14 8.00 10.40
CA GLU A 19 -2.22 6.88 10.44
C GLU A 19 -2.36 6.01 9.18
N TYR A 20 -1.23 5.80 8.52
CA TYR A 20 -1.15 5.00 7.31
C TYR A 20 0.03 4.03 7.35
N PHE A 21 -0.10 2.98 6.56
CA PHE A 21 0.91 1.97 6.36
C PHE A 21 1.01 1.63 4.88
N LEU A 22 2.18 1.92 4.30
CA LEU A 22 2.52 1.57 2.93
C LEU A 22 3.59 0.47 2.97
N PRO A 23 3.23 -0.81 2.73
CA PRO A 23 4.20 -1.88 2.74
C PRO A 23 5.16 -1.70 1.55
N THR A 24 6.44 -1.51 1.82
CA THR A 24 7.49 -1.35 0.80
C THR A 24 8.58 -2.41 0.98
N ILE A 25 8.98 -3.03 -0.13
CA ILE A 25 10.03 -4.06 -0.16
C ILE A 25 11.22 -3.59 -0.99
N LYS A 26 12.40 -4.10 -0.67
CA LYS A 26 13.64 -3.84 -1.40
C LYS A 26 13.82 -4.92 -2.46
N VAL A 27 13.78 -4.53 -3.74
CA VAL A 27 14.00 -5.43 -4.87
C VAL A 27 15.27 -5.05 -5.62
N MET A 28 16.03 -6.05 -6.06
CA MET A 28 17.19 -5.83 -6.93
C MET A 28 16.69 -5.68 -8.36
N ARG A 29 16.70 -4.46 -8.88
CA ARG A 29 16.29 -4.20 -10.27
C ARG A 29 17.54 -4.13 -11.13
N GLN A 30 17.60 -5.00 -12.14
CA GLN A 30 18.64 -4.94 -13.16
C GLN A 30 18.22 -3.97 -14.25
N TRP A 31 19.03 -2.94 -14.46
CA TRP A 31 19.03 -2.16 -15.70
C TRP A 31 20.15 -2.66 -16.60
N SER A 32 20.04 -2.39 -17.91
CA SER A 32 20.96 -2.88 -18.94
C SER A 32 22.44 -2.65 -18.62
N ASP A 33 22.75 -1.66 -17.78
CA ASP A 33 24.12 -1.28 -17.40
C ASP A 33 24.44 -1.51 -15.90
N ARG A 34 23.45 -1.74 -15.02
CA ARG A 34 23.70 -1.90 -13.57
C ARG A 34 22.58 -2.58 -12.79
N ARG A 35 22.93 -3.29 -11.72
CA ARG A 35 21.98 -3.77 -10.70
C ARG A 35 21.86 -2.72 -9.60
N LYS A 36 20.64 -2.28 -9.29
CA LYS A 36 20.39 -1.33 -8.20
C LYS A 36 19.28 -1.85 -7.30
N LEU A 37 19.53 -1.81 -6.00
CA LEU A 37 18.52 -2.08 -5.00
C LEU A 37 17.56 -0.88 -4.92
N VAL A 38 16.28 -1.13 -5.17
CA VAL A 38 15.23 -0.12 -5.19
C VAL A 38 14.08 -0.53 -4.28
N GLU A 39 13.48 0.45 -3.61
CA GLU A 39 12.28 0.24 -2.80
C GLU A 39 11.05 0.37 -3.69
N VAL A 40 10.21 -0.64 -3.69
CA VAL A 40 8.94 -0.68 -4.40
C VAL A 40 7.83 -1.04 -3.41
N PRO A 41 6.61 -0.54 -3.59
CA PRO A 41 5.48 -1.00 -2.79
C PRO A 41 5.28 -2.51 -3.01
N LEU A 42 4.98 -3.23 -1.94
CA LEU A 42 4.59 -4.65 -1.99
C LEU A 42 3.30 -4.81 -2.80
N PHE A 43 2.36 -3.89 -2.59
CA PHE A 43 1.09 -3.82 -3.31
C PHE A 43 1.01 -2.47 -4.04
N ASN A 44 1.20 -2.48 -5.35
CA ASN A 44 1.10 -1.26 -6.16
C ASN A 44 -0.33 -0.69 -6.09
N GLY A 45 -0.47 0.56 -5.71
CA GLY A 45 -1.75 1.26 -5.63
C GLY A 45 -2.57 0.99 -4.36
N TYR A 46 -2.02 0.25 -3.39
CA TYR A 46 -2.69 -0.04 -2.12
C TYR A 46 -1.96 0.61 -0.94
N MET A 47 -2.74 1.17 -0.03
CA MET A 47 -2.27 1.74 1.23
C MET A 47 -3.26 1.35 2.32
N PHE A 48 -2.75 0.91 3.45
CA PHE A 48 -3.57 0.62 4.63
C PHE A 48 -3.64 1.88 5.48
N VAL A 49 -4.81 2.16 6.04
CA VAL A 49 -5.04 3.34 6.87
C VAL A 49 -5.78 2.93 8.13
N ARG A 50 -5.43 3.55 9.26
CA ARG A 50 -6.15 3.39 10.52
C ARG A 50 -6.96 4.66 10.74
N VAL A 51 -8.27 4.56 10.54
CA VAL A 51 -9.17 5.71 10.54
C VAL A 51 -10.51 5.37 11.18
N THR A 52 -11.11 6.35 11.83
CA THR A 52 -12.48 6.29 12.34
C THR A 52 -13.49 6.62 11.23
N PRO A 53 -14.79 6.29 11.41
CA PRO A 53 -15.82 6.62 10.42
C PRO A 53 -15.91 8.12 10.07
N GLU A 54 -15.51 9.01 10.98
CA GLU A 54 -15.49 10.45 10.77
C GLU A 54 -14.36 10.86 9.81
N GLU A 55 -13.23 10.17 9.90
CA GLU A 55 -12.04 10.40 9.07
C GLU A 55 -12.16 9.81 7.66
N PHE A 56 -13.17 8.97 7.38
CA PHE A 56 -13.40 8.42 6.03
C PHE A 56 -13.57 9.51 4.98
N THR A 57 -14.27 10.59 5.34
CA THR A 57 -14.45 11.75 4.46
C THR A 57 -13.12 12.43 4.19
N THR A 58 -12.29 12.60 5.22
CA THR A 58 -10.94 13.19 5.12
C THR A 58 -10.06 12.37 4.20
N VAL A 59 -10.01 11.05 4.38
CA VAL A 59 -9.24 10.14 3.50
C VAL A 59 -9.69 10.25 2.06
N ARG A 60 -11.01 10.31 1.82
CA ARG A 60 -11.58 10.44 0.47
C ARG A 60 -11.30 11.80 -0.17
N MET A 61 -11.11 12.84 0.62
CA MET A 61 -10.69 14.17 0.15
C MET A 61 -9.20 14.24 -0.19
N VAL A 62 -8.38 13.30 0.29
CA VAL A 62 -6.96 13.25 -0.06
C VAL A 62 -6.82 13.01 -1.57
N GLU A 63 -6.33 14.01 -2.28
CA GLU A 63 -6.11 13.92 -3.72
C GLU A 63 -5.12 12.78 -4.04
N GLY A 64 -5.55 11.89 -4.93
CA GLY A 64 -4.82 10.68 -5.30
C GLY A 64 -5.36 9.39 -4.68
N VAL A 65 -6.23 9.48 -3.67
CA VAL A 65 -7.01 8.34 -3.19
C VAL A 65 -8.14 8.06 -4.18
N VAL A 66 -8.18 6.83 -4.71
CA VAL A 66 -9.20 6.42 -5.69
C VAL A 66 -10.47 5.98 -4.97
N ASN A 67 -10.37 4.95 -4.12
CA ASN A 67 -11.49 4.45 -3.34
C ASN A 67 -10.99 3.52 -2.22
N PHE A 68 -11.85 3.24 -1.25
CA PHE A 68 -11.62 2.14 -0.31
C PHE A 68 -11.91 0.81 -0.98
N VAL A 69 -11.07 -0.18 -0.68
CA VAL A 69 -11.29 -1.57 -1.12
C VAL A 69 -12.53 -2.10 -0.43
N LYS A 70 -13.40 -2.78 -1.19
CA LYS A 70 -14.60 -3.43 -0.68
C LYS A 70 -14.50 -4.93 -0.90
N MET A 71 -14.90 -5.69 0.10
CA MET A 71 -15.00 -7.15 0.09
C MET A 71 -16.40 -7.53 0.55
N GLU A 72 -17.11 -8.32 -0.26
CA GLU A 72 -18.51 -8.72 -0.01
C GLU A 72 -19.45 -7.54 0.28
N GLY A 73 -19.27 -6.43 -0.45
CA GLY A 73 -20.08 -5.22 -0.29
C GLY A 73 -19.76 -4.37 0.95
N LYS A 74 -18.87 -4.83 1.82
CA LYS A 74 -18.38 -4.09 3.00
C LYS A 74 -16.98 -3.54 2.75
N TYR A 75 -16.60 -2.49 3.45
CA TYR A 75 -15.21 -2.02 3.40
C TYR A 75 -14.27 -3.12 3.90
N ALA A 76 -13.15 -3.31 3.21
CA ALA A 76 -12.13 -4.26 3.64
C ALA A 76 -11.47 -3.72 4.91
N ILE A 77 -11.83 -4.32 6.05
CA ILE A 77 -11.25 -4.01 7.35
C ILE A 77 -10.19 -5.06 7.63
N LEU A 78 -8.93 -4.62 7.78
CA LEU A 78 -7.88 -5.48 8.29
C LEU A 78 -7.90 -5.47 9.81
N ARG A 79 -7.73 -6.65 10.41
CA ARG A 79 -7.44 -6.78 11.84
C ARG A 79 -5.97 -6.42 12.09
N ASP A 80 -5.67 -5.94 13.29
CA ASP A 80 -4.28 -5.59 13.68
C ASP A 80 -3.32 -6.77 13.50
N GLU A 81 -3.77 -8.00 13.80
CA GLU A 81 -2.99 -9.23 13.58
C GLU A 81 -2.57 -9.42 12.12
N GLN A 82 -3.46 -9.08 11.17
CA GLN A 82 -3.17 -9.19 9.74
C GLN A 82 -2.20 -8.10 9.29
N LEU A 83 -2.37 -6.88 9.83
CA LEU A 83 -1.46 -5.78 9.56
C LEU A 83 -0.04 -6.09 10.09
N GLU A 84 0.05 -6.65 11.30
CA GLU A 84 1.31 -7.07 11.91
C GLU A 84 1.96 -8.25 11.17
N ALA A 85 1.16 -9.18 10.63
CA ALA A 85 1.68 -10.22 9.74
C ALA A 85 2.30 -9.62 8.47
N ILE A 86 1.66 -8.63 7.84
CA ILE A 86 2.21 -7.93 6.66
C ILE A 86 3.49 -7.17 7.05
N ARG A 87 3.51 -6.49 8.21
CA ARG A 87 4.71 -5.80 8.72
C ARG A 87 5.87 -6.75 8.93
N THR A 88 5.62 -7.87 9.60
CA THR A 88 6.61 -8.92 9.83
C THR A 88 7.13 -9.47 8.50
N PHE A 89 6.24 -9.70 7.53
CA PHE A 89 6.58 -10.19 6.20
C PHE A 89 7.42 -9.19 5.40
N VAL A 90 7.12 -7.90 5.48
CA VAL A 90 7.95 -6.86 4.86
C VAL A 90 9.33 -6.78 5.55
N ALA A 91 9.37 -6.94 6.87
CA ALA A 91 10.61 -6.90 7.65
C ALA A 91 11.53 -8.10 7.40
N THR A 92 10.98 -9.30 7.15
CA THR A 92 11.78 -10.50 6.84
C THR A 92 12.44 -10.42 5.47
N GLY A 93 12.00 -9.51 4.59
CA GLY A 93 12.66 -9.25 3.30
C GLY A 93 12.64 -10.46 2.35
N LEU A 94 11.73 -11.41 2.58
CA LEU A 94 11.58 -12.56 1.68
C LEU A 94 11.27 -12.03 0.27
N PRO A 95 11.95 -12.54 -0.77
CA PRO A 95 11.67 -12.14 -2.14
C PRO A 95 10.27 -12.62 -2.51
N VAL A 96 9.30 -11.72 -2.37
CA VAL A 96 7.95 -11.94 -2.87
C VAL A 96 8.05 -11.83 -4.37
N ALA A 97 8.18 -12.97 -5.04
CA ALA A 97 7.69 -13.07 -6.40
C ALA A 97 6.18 -12.79 -6.27
N ALA A 98 5.78 -11.55 -6.53
CA ALA A 98 4.40 -11.24 -6.78
C ALA A 98 4.04 -12.05 -8.03
N ALA A 99 3.61 -13.29 -7.83
CA ALA A 99 2.83 -13.97 -8.85
C ALA A 99 1.70 -13.00 -9.18
N PRO A 100 1.46 -12.69 -10.47
CA PRO A 100 0.27 -11.96 -10.84
C PRO A 100 -0.88 -12.83 -10.35
N ALA A 101 -1.42 -12.52 -9.18
CA ALA A 101 -2.69 -13.07 -8.78
C ALA A 101 -3.66 -12.49 -9.80
N ASP A 102 -4.15 -13.37 -10.67
CA ASP A 102 -5.24 -13.12 -11.59
C ASP A 102 -6.45 -12.66 -10.77
N PHE A 103 -6.48 -11.37 -10.44
CA PHE A 103 -7.69 -10.68 -10.05
C PHE A 103 -8.48 -10.51 -11.34
N ALA A 104 -9.13 -11.58 -11.78
CA ALA A 104 -10.20 -11.51 -12.76
C ALA A 104 -11.33 -10.70 -12.10
N PRO A 105 -11.65 -9.48 -12.58
CA PRO A 105 -12.98 -8.96 -12.32
C PRO A 105 -13.94 -9.87 -13.10
N GLY A 106 -14.88 -10.48 -12.40
CA GLY A 106 -15.99 -11.20 -13.03
C GLY A 106 -16.85 -10.31 -13.92
#